data_AF-A0A6J5G7V2-F1
#
_entry.id   AF-A0A6J5G7V2-F1
#
_cell.length_a   1.000
_cell.length_b   1.000
_cell.length_c   1.000
_cell.angle_alpha   90.00
_cell.angle_beta   90.00
_cell.angle_gamma   90.00
#
_symmetry.space_group_name_H-M   'P 1'
#
loop_
_entity.id
_entity.type
_entity.pdbx_description
1 polymer ?
#
loop_
_entity_poly.entity_id
_entity_poly.type
_entity_poly.pdbx_seq_one_letter_code
_entity_poly.pdbx_strand_id
1 'polypeptide(L)'
;MLKLNRKLFLSAVLAAEALISGVAFAGAPAKPVLPPAAKPAAAPVSAPTGVVLVAEIGKGVSGTDIKDYADLISRLKDNPDCYTFGTTVDGGRDLSAMTTLQKRNGVRMVKLSYKDTAAEIEGLMKGKVQVIPVPYDVAASYIRNGQMRPLVVFGSARIPDIKDVPTAGEVMPGFVY
;
A
#
# COMPACT_ATOMS: atom_id res chain seq x y z
N MET A 1 64.64 30.84 -37.26
CA MET A 1 63.59 31.80 -36.86
C MET A 1 62.29 31.04 -36.64
N LEU A 2 61.55 31.40 -35.59
CA LEU A 2 60.15 31.06 -35.26
C LEU A 2 59.77 29.66 -34.73
N LYS A 3 58.73 29.65 -33.87
CA LYS A 3 58.48 28.85 -32.66
C LYS A 3 57.24 27.92 -32.79
N LEU A 4 57.20 26.88 -31.92
CA LEU A 4 56.02 26.23 -31.27
C LEU A 4 55.04 25.44 -32.19
N ASN A 5 54.41 24.30 -31.82
CA ASN A 5 54.00 23.76 -30.52
C ASN A 5 53.52 22.27 -30.61
N ARG A 6 53.68 21.52 -29.50
CA ARG A 6 52.87 20.40 -28.92
C ARG A 6 52.40 19.24 -29.85
N LYS A 7 53.09 18.09 -29.85
CA LYS A 7 52.93 16.91 -28.95
C LYS A 7 51.56 16.21 -28.99
N LEU A 8 51.67 14.92 -29.37
CA LEU A 8 50.93 13.75 -28.90
C LEU A 8 49.53 13.50 -29.46
N PHE A 9 49.25 12.20 -29.60
CA PHE A 9 48.01 11.54 -30.07
C PHE A 9 47.98 11.23 -31.57
N LEU A 10 48.35 10.00 -31.93
CA LEU A 10 47.48 9.02 -32.59
C LEU A 10 48.31 7.80 -33.03
N SER A 11 48.24 6.71 -32.26
CA SER A 11 48.56 5.37 -32.76
C SER A 11 47.44 4.45 -32.32
N ALA A 12 46.39 4.39 -33.13
CA ALA A 12 45.25 3.50 -32.98
C ALA A 12 45.12 2.70 -34.27
N VAL A 13 45.68 1.49 -34.34
CA VAL A 13 45.47 0.53 -35.43
C VAL A 13 45.75 -0.91 -34.93
N LEU A 14 44.81 -1.84 -35.22
CA LEU A 14 44.93 -3.32 -35.28
C LEU A 14 45.08 -4.09 -33.95
N ALA A 15 44.62 -5.34 -33.76
CA ALA A 15 43.86 -6.37 -34.51
C ALA A 15 43.42 -7.44 -33.45
N ALA A 16 42.24 -8.04 -33.51
CA ALA A 16 41.94 -9.36 -34.11
C ALA A 16 42.43 -10.62 -33.35
N GLU A 17 41.46 -11.53 -33.12
CA GLU A 17 41.53 -12.99 -32.86
C GLU A 17 42.01 -13.56 -31.51
N ALA A 18 41.14 -14.36 -30.85
CA ALA A 18 41.28 -15.83 -30.81
C ALA A 18 40.26 -16.51 -29.87
N LEU A 19 39.57 -17.53 -30.40
CA LEU A 19 38.71 -18.51 -29.72
C LEU A 19 39.51 -19.45 -28.82
N ILE A 20 39.04 -19.77 -27.61
CA ILE A 20 39.14 -21.12 -26.99
C ILE A 20 37.91 -21.39 -26.09
N SER A 21 37.33 -22.58 -26.27
CA SER A 21 36.19 -23.23 -25.60
C SER A 21 36.01 -23.04 -24.09
N GLY A 22 34.74 -23.03 -23.66
CA GLY A 22 34.35 -23.39 -22.28
C GLY A 22 32.93 -22.96 -21.94
N VAL A 23 31.94 -23.84 -22.09
CA VAL A 23 30.61 -23.65 -21.49
C VAL A 23 30.75 -23.80 -19.98
N ALA A 24 30.40 -22.76 -19.23
CA ALA A 24 29.99 -22.85 -17.83
C ALA A 24 28.93 -21.76 -17.55
N PHE A 25 27.69 -22.19 -17.30
CA PHE A 25 26.65 -21.35 -16.74
C PHE A 25 27.04 -21.05 -15.27
N ALA A 26 27.51 -19.84 -15.00
CA ALA A 26 27.73 -19.35 -13.64
C ALA A 26 26.96 -18.05 -13.48
N GLY A 27 25.89 -18.10 -12.69
CA GLY A 27 25.10 -16.93 -12.31
C GLY A 27 25.99 -15.88 -11.64
N ALA A 28 25.98 -14.67 -12.19
CA ALA A 28 26.58 -13.54 -11.53
C ALA A 28 25.80 -13.21 -10.25
N PRO A 29 26.45 -12.95 -9.11
CA PRO A 29 25.75 -12.54 -7.90
C PRO A 29 25.14 -11.15 -8.11
N ALA A 30 23.82 -11.06 -7.92
CA ALA A 30 23.13 -9.79 -7.82
C ALA A 30 23.77 -8.97 -6.68
N LYS A 31 24.20 -7.74 -6.99
CA LYS A 31 24.68 -6.80 -5.97
C LYS A 31 23.58 -6.61 -4.91
N PRO A 32 23.92 -6.56 -3.61
CA PRO A 32 22.93 -6.23 -2.59
C PRO A 32 22.52 -4.77 -2.80
N VAL A 33 21.28 -4.55 -3.26
CA VAL A 33 20.65 -3.24 -3.20
C VAL A 33 20.27 -3.02 -1.74
N LEU A 34 21.07 -2.22 -1.05
CA LEU A 34 20.75 -1.73 0.29
C LEU A 34 19.37 -1.03 0.25
N PRO A 35 18.43 -1.36 1.16
CA PRO A 35 17.26 -0.52 1.34
C PRO A 35 17.71 0.89 1.77
N PRO A 36 17.07 1.97 1.29
CA PRO A 36 17.37 3.31 1.78
C PRO A 36 17.18 3.35 3.30
N ALA A 37 18.19 3.84 4.02
CA ALA A 37 18.22 3.89 5.46
C ALA A 37 17.00 4.64 6.03
N ALA A 38 16.14 3.92 6.75
CA ALA A 38 15.09 4.52 7.55
C ALA A 38 15.71 5.16 8.80
N LYS A 39 15.57 6.47 8.91
CA LYS A 39 15.96 7.27 10.08
C LYS A 39 15.10 6.83 11.29
N PRO A 40 15.64 6.64 12.50
CA PRO A 40 14.83 6.27 13.65
C PRO A 40 14.08 7.50 14.16
N ALA A 41 12.75 7.43 14.21
CA ALA A 41 11.93 8.32 15.01
C ALA A 41 10.80 7.48 15.62
N ALA A 42 11.13 6.73 16.67
CA ALA A 42 10.13 6.16 17.56
C ALA A 42 9.57 7.32 18.41
N ALA A 43 8.45 7.89 17.98
CA ALA A 43 7.54 8.58 18.89
C ALA A 43 6.99 7.57 19.91
N PRO A 44 6.67 7.97 21.15
CA PRO A 44 6.29 7.03 22.19
C PRO A 44 5.06 6.23 21.79
N VAL A 45 5.20 4.91 21.86
CA VAL A 45 4.22 3.89 21.49
C VAL A 45 3.06 3.92 22.49
N SER A 46 2.16 4.89 22.37
CA SER A 46 0.94 4.97 23.18
C SER A 46 -0.30 5.41 22.38
N ALA A 47 -0.17 5.57 21.05
CA ALA A 47 -1.34 5.71 20.20
C ALA A 47 -2.01 4.34 20.07
N PRO A 48 -3.35 4.23 20.16
CA PRO A 48 -4.03 2.98 19.92
C PRO A 48 -3.70 2.50 18.49
N THR A 49 -2.94 1.42 18.38
CA THR A 49 -2.60 0.77 17.12
C THR A 49 -3.85 0.04 16.59
N GLY A 50 -4.81 0.83 16.08
CA GLY A 50 -6.07 0.34 15.54
C GLY A 50 -5.94 -0.04 14.06
N VAL A 51 -6.74 -1.01 13.63
CA VAL A 51 -6.95 -1.27 12.21
C VAL A 51 -7.80 -0.13 11.65
N VAL A 52 -7.46 0.39 10.48
CA VAL A 52 -8.19 1.47 9.81
C VAL A 52 -8.71 0.94 8.49
N LEU A 53 -9.99 1.20 8.21
CA LEU A 53 -10.54 0.99 6.88
C LEU A 53 -10.13 2.15 5.99
N VAL A 54 -9.43 1.86 4.90
CA VAL A 54 -9.03 2.87 3.93
C VAL A 54 -9.63 2.59 2.55
N ALA A 55 -9.96 3.66 1.84
CA ALA A 55 -10.33 3.66 0.43
C ALA A 55 -9.23 4.30 -0.42
N GLU A 56 -9.21 3.99 -1.71
CA GLU A 56 -8.34 4.67 -2.67
C GLU A 56 -8.81 6.11 -2.91
N ILE A 57 -7.85 7.05 -3.04
CA ILE A 57 -8.13 8.43 -3.47
C ILE A 57 -7.73 8.54 -4.94
N GLY A 58 -8.67 8.26 -5.85
CA GLY A 58 -8.42 8.42 -7.27
C GLY A 58 -9.50 7.84 -8.17
N LYS A 59 -9.45 8.19 -9.46
CA LYS A 59 -10.29 7.59 -10.51
C LYS A 59 -9.73 6.23 -10.95
N GLY A 60 -9.18 5.43 -10.04
CA GLY A 60 -8.54 4.15 -10.33
C GLY A 60 -9.55 3.01 -10.43
N VAL A 61 -9.94 2.66 -11.66
CA VAL A 61 -10.62 1.42 -12.12
C VAL A 61 -12.05 1.13 -11.60
N SER A 62 -12.52 1.72 -10.48
CA SER A 62 -13.92 1.56 -10.03
C SER A 62 -14.77 2.84 -10.09
N GLY A 63 -14.16 4.03 -10.25
CA GLY A 63 -14.91 5.30 -10.33
C GLY A 63 -15.58 5.74 -9.03
N THR A 64 -15.27 5.08 -7.91
CA THR A 64 -15.87 5.33 -6.60
C THR A 64 -14.93 6.18 -5.75
N ASP A 65 -15.00 7.50 -5.91
CA ASP A 65 -14.47 8.45 -4.91
C ASP A 65 -15.32 8.30 -3.64
N ILE A 66 -15.04 7.27 -2.84
CA ILE A 66 -15.72 6.99 -1.58
C ILE A 66 -15.30 8.07 -0.60
N LYS A 67 -16.26 8.91 -0.21
CA LYS A 67 -15.94 10.17 0.47
C LYS A 67 -15.69 10.01 1.96
N ASP A 68 -16.47 9.13 2.59
CA ASP A 68 -16.47 8.85 4.01
C ASP A 68 -17.16 7.50 4.26
N TYR A 69 -17.27 7.11 5.53
CA TYR A 69 -17.93 5.87 5.93
C TYR A 69 -19.42 5.82 5.55
N ALA A 70 -20.15 6.93 5.67
CA ALA A 70 -21.57 6.96 5.36
C ALA A 70 -21.81 6.77 3.85
N ASP A 71 -20.98 7.39 3.01
CA ASP A 71 -20.97 7.21 1.56
C ASP A 71 -20.69 5.75 1.18
N LEU A 72 -19.72 5.10 1.83
CA LEU A 72 -19.49 3.66 1.65
C LEU A 72 -20.74 2.84 1.95
N ILE A 73 -21.36 3.03 3.13
CA ILE A 73 -22.54 2.26 3.52
C ILE A 73 -23.73 2.52 2.60
N SER A 74 -23.96 3.76 2.18
CA SER A 74 -25.03 4.08 1.21
C SER A 74 -24.82 3.32 -0.09
N ARG A 75 -23.62 3.40 -0.65
CA ARG A 75 -23.27 2.73 -1.91
C ARG A 75 -23.41 1.21 -1.86
N LEU A 76 -23.01 0.61 -0.74
CA LEU A 76 -23.13 -0.82 -0.51
C LEU A 76 -24.59 -1.28 -0.37
N LYS A 77 -25.47 -0.43 0.16
CA LYS A 77 -26.91 -0.70 0.22
C LYS A 77 -27.56 -0.56 -1.15
N ASP A 78 -27.15 0.43 -1.94
CA ASP A 78 -27.68 0.69 -3.27
C ASP A 78 -27.23 -0.37 -4.29
N ASN A 79 -26.01 -0.91 -4.13
CA ASN A 79 -25.43 -1.91 -5.04
C ASN A 79 -24.77 -3.05 -4.25
N PRO A 80 -25.57 -3.96 -3.66
CA PRO A 80 -25.03 -5.12 -2.97
C PRO A 80 -24.20 -5.98 -3.91
N ASP A 81 -23.11 -6.56 -3.41
CA ASP A 81 -22.23 -7.48 -4.14
C ASP A 81 -21.44 -6.87 -5.33
N CYS A 82 -21.59 -5.56 -5.61
CA CYS A 82 -20.81 -4.85 -6.62
C CYS A 82 -19.46 -4.32 -6.12
N TYR A 83 -19.24 -4.34 -4.81
CA TYR A 83 -18.01 -3.82 -4.17
C TYR A 83 -17.15 -4.96 -3.65
N THR A 84 -15.85 -4.81 -3.81
CA THR A 84 -14.80 -5.73 -3.35
C THR A 84 -13.96 -5.10 -2.24
N PHE A 85 -13.60 -5.91 -1.25
CA PHE A 85 -12.63 -5.53 -0.23
C PHE A 85 -11.42 -6.48 -0.25
N GLY A 86 -10.23 -5.93 -0.01
CA GLY A 86 -9.01 -6.71 0.15
C GLY A 86 -8.83 -7.16 1.59
N THR A 87 -8.16 -8.29 1.80
CA THR A 87 -7.57 -8.66 3.08
C THR A 87 -6.40 -9.61 2.82
N THR A 88 -5.40 -9.61 3.68
CA THR A 88 -4.41 -10.70 3.68
C THR A 88 -5.07 -12.05 4.02
N VAL A 89 -4.49 -13.15 3.54
CA VAL A 89 -4.95 -14.52 3.85
C VAL A 89 -4.95 -14.79 5.36
N ASP A 90 -3.92 -14.32 6.06
CA ASP A 90 -3.78 -14.49 7.51
C ASP A 90 -4.76 -13.61 8.29
N GLY A 91 -5.07 -12.42 7.76
CA GLY A 91 -6.26 -11.59 7.92
C GLY A 91 -6.91 -11.37 9.29
N GLY A 92 -6.44 -11.98 10.38
CA GLY A 92 -7.28 -12.31 11.54
C GLY A 92 -8.13 -11.16 12.06
N ARG A 93 -7.49 -10.08 12.51
CA ARG A 93 -8.18 -8.90 13.04
C ARG A 93 -8.87 -8.07 11.95
N ASP A 94 -8.25 -7.98 10.78
CA ASP A 94 -8.68 -7.15 9.66
C ASP A 94 -9.97 -7.71 9.02
N LEU A 95 -9.98 -9.02 8.77
CA LEU A 95 -11.13 -9.78 8.30
C LEU A 95 -12.26 -9.81 9.34
N SER A 96 -11.94 -9.92 10.63
CA SER A 96 -12.95 -9.86 11.69
C SER A 96 -13.65 -8.50 11.73
N ALA A 97 -12.88 -7.42 11.61
CA ALA A 97 -13.41 -6.06 11.52
C ALA A 97 -14.35 -5.89 10.32
N MET A 98 -13.93 -6.36 9.14
CA MET A 98 -14.75 -6.30 7.91
C MET A 98 -15.99 -7.17 7.97
N THR A 99 -15.88 -8.36 8.56
CA THR A 99 -17.03 -9.26 8.75
C THR A 99 -18.05 -8.63 9.69
N THR A 100 -17.60 -8.00 10.77
CA THR A 100 -18.46 -7.33 11.74
C THR A 100 -19.13 -6.10 11.13
N LEU A 101 -18.39 -5.30 10.36
CA LEU A 101 -18.92 -4.15 9.62
C LEU A 101 -20.06 -4.57 8.68
N GLN A 102 -19.83 -5.62 7.88
CA GLN A 102 -20.84 -6.14 6.96
C GLN A 102 -22.10 -6.61 7.70
N LYS A 103 -21.93 -7.44 8.75
CA LYS A 103 -23.04 -7.96 9.56
C LYS A 103 -23.86 -6.85 10.20
N ARG A 104 -23.22 -5.83 10.79
CA ARG A 104 -23.92 -4.75 11.50
C ARG A 104 -24.69 -3.83 10.57
N ASN A 105 -24.17 -3.57 9.38
CA ASN A 105 -24.81 -2.66 8.43
C ASN A 105 -25.76 -3.37 7.47
N GLY A 106 -25.85 -4.72 7.52
CA GLY A 106 -26.64 -5.51 6.58
C GLY A 106 -26.14 -5.39 5.14
N VAL A 107 -24.84 -5.15 4.95
CA VAL A 107 -24.21 -4.96 3.63
C VAL A 107 -23.29 -6.12 3.30
N ARG A 108 -23.00 -6.28 2.00
CA ARG A 108 -22.10 -7.33 1.51
C ARG A 108 -21.06 -6.75 0.56
N MET A 109 -19.84 -7.26 0.68
CA MET A 109 -18.72 -7.01 -0.20
C MET A 109 -18.05 -8.33 -0.55
N VAL A 110 -17.54 -8.42 -1.77
CA VAL A 110 -16.79 -9.58 -2.23
C VAL A 110 -15.36 -9.51 -1.69
N LYS A 111 -14.93 -10.55 -0.96
CA LYS A 111 -13.59 -10.64 -0.40
C LYS A 111 -12.58 -11.06 -1.47
N LEU A 112 -11.53 -10.26 -1.67
CA LEU A 112 -10.33 -10.67 -2.42
C LEU A 112 -9.16 -10.88 -1.44
N SER A 113 -8.64 -12.10 -1.42
CA SER A 113 -7.51 -12.47 -0.56
C SER A 113 -6.17 -12.16 -1.24
N TYR A 114 -5.26 -11.55 -0.49
CA TYR A 114 -3.91 -11.23 -0.94
C TYR A 114 -2.85 -11.99 -0.13
N LYS A 115 -1.73 -12.30 -0.77
CA LYS A 115 -0.61 -13.03 -0.14
C LYS A 115 0.08 -12.27 0.98
N ASP A 116 0.09 -10.94 0.91
CA ASP A 116 0.75 -10.04 1.84
C ASP A 116 0.11 -8.64 1.75
N THR A 117 0.38 -7.79 2.75
CA THR A 117 -0.16 -6.42 2.83
C THR A 117 0.32 -5.53 1.68
N ALA A 118 1.51 -5.77 1.13
CA ALA A 118 2.03 -4.99 0.00
C ALA A 118 1.20 -5.25 -1.26
N ALA A 119 0.87 -6.51 -1.54
CA ALA A 119 0.00 -6.91 -2.66
C ALA A 119 -1.44 -6.41 -2.46
N GLU A 120 -1.93 -6.38 -1.23
CA GLU A 120 -3.24 -5.81 -0.87
C GLU A 120 -3.31 -4.30 -1.18
N ILE A 121 -2.32 -3.53 -0.72
CA ILE A 121 -2.21 -2.09 -1.01
C ILE A 121 -2.10 -1.86 -2.52
N GLU A 122 -1.29 -2.64 -3.22
CA GLU A 122 -1.19 -2.56 -4.68
C GLU A 122 -2.54 -2.84 -5.34
N GLY A 123 -3.30 -3.81 -4.80
CA GLY A 123 -4.66 -4.12 -5.22
C GLY A 123 -5.62 -2.94 -5.08
N LEU A 124 -5.57 -2.25 -3.94
CA LEU A 124 -6.35 -1.03 -3.69
C LEU A 124 -5.97 0.07 -4.68
N MET A 125 -4.68 0.35 -4.83
CA MET A 125 -4.16 1.42 -5.69
C MET A 125 -4.40 1.16 -7.18
N LYS A 126 -4.56 -0.11 -7.56
CA LYS A 126 -4.97 -0.53 -8.92
C LYS A 126 -6.49 -0.61 -9.09
N GLY A 127 -7.27 -0.31 -8.06
CA GLY A 127 -8.73 -0.34 -8.08
C GLY A 127 -9.34 -1.74 -8.21
N LYS A 128 -8.57 -2.80 -7.90
CA LYS A 128 -9.10 -4.18 -7.85
C LYS A 128 -10.05 -4.38 -6.66
N VAL A 129 -9.79 -3.64 -5.58
CA VAL A 129 -10.61 -3.54 -4.39
C VAL A 129 -10.88 -2.07 -4.10
N GLN A 130 -12.06 -1.74 -3.57
CA GLN A 130 -12.40 -0.36 -3.26
C GLN A 130 -11.98 0.04 -1.85
N VAL A 131 -11.89 -0.94 -0.93
CA VAL A 131 -11.47 -0.72 0.45
C VAL A 131 -10.59 -1.84 0.96
N ILE A 132 -9.68 -1.52 1.87
CA ILE A 132 -8.86 -2.50 2.61
C ILE A 132 -8.82 -2.15 4.12
N PRO A 133 -8.94 -3.13 5.01
CA PRO A 133 -8.63 -3.01 6.43
C PRO A 133 -7.13 -3.21 6.66
N VAL A 134 -6.41 -2.19 7.11
CA VAL A 134 -4.97 -2.30 7.40
C VAL A 134 -4.58 -1.60 8.71
N PRO A 135 -3.52 -2.04 9.39
CA PRO A 135 -2.95 -1.31 10.52
C PRO A 135 -2.61 0.15 10.17
N TYR A 136 -2.88 1.09 11.09
CA TYR A 136 -2.63 2.51 10.84
C TYR A 136 -1.16 2.83 10.54
N ASP A 137 -0.22 2.17 11.21
CA ASP A 137 1.22 2.34 11.00
C ASP A 137 1.65 2.04 9.56
N VAL A 138 0.98 1.07 8.91
CA VAL A 138 1.19 0.75 7.50
C VAL A 138 0.53 1.81 6.59
N ALA A 139 -0.67 2.26 6.92
CA ALA A 139 -1.44 3.20 6.10
C ALA A 139 -1.00 4.67 6.26
N ALA A 140 -0.34 5.04 7.36
CA ALA A 140 -0.13 6.43 7.76
C ALA A 140 0.60 7.26 6.71
N SER A 141 1.60 6.70 6.03
CA SER A 141 2.33 7.39 4.95
C SER A 141 1.44 7.63 3.73
N TYR A 142 0.65 6.64 3.30
CA TYR A 142 -0.28 6.75 2.18
C TYR A 142 -1.41 7.74 2.47
N ILE A 143 -1.92 7.76 3.70
CA ILE A 143 -2.93 8.72 4.15
C ILE A 143 -2.35 10.14 4.11
N ARG A 144 -1.16 10.35 4.69
CA ARG A 144 -0.49 11.66 4.70
C ARG A 144 -0.15 12.17 3.30
N ASN A 145 0.15 11.26 2.38
CA ASN A 145 0.44 11.58 0.98
C ASN A 145 -0.83 11.76 0.12
N GLY A 146 -2.03 11.63 0.70
CA GLY A 146 -3.31 11.79 -0.02
C GLY A 146 -3.60 10.66 -1.01
N GLN A 147 -2.96 9.50 -0.86
CA GLN A 147 -3.16 8.32 -1.72
C GLN A 147 -4.30 7.43 -1.22
N MET A 148 -4.53 7.44 0.10
CA MET A 148 -5.58 6.66 0.76
C MET A 148 -6.44 7.55 1.64
N ARG A 149 -7.75 7.28 1.64
CA ARG A 149 -8.71 7.94 2.51
C ARG A 149 -9.08 7.04 3.68
N PRO A 150 -8.76 7.40 4.92
CA PRO A 150 -9.26 6.68 6.08
C PRO A 150 -10.76 6.94 6.25
N LEU A 151 -11.55 5.87 6.40
CA LEU A 151 -13.01 5.93 6.51
C LEU A 151 -13.49 5.69 7.93
N VAL A 152 -12.92 4.70 8.62
CA VAL A 152 -13.27 4.36 10.00
C VAL A 152 -12.09 3.71 10.71
N VAL A 153 -11.92 4.01 12.00
CA VAL A 153 -10.94 3.36 12.88
C VAL A 153 -11.61 2.23 13.65
N PHE A 154 -11.16 1.00 13.48
CA PHE A 154 -11.53 -0.15 14.30
C PHE A 154 -10.68 -0.17 15.57
N GLY A 155 -11.02 0.73 16.49
CA GLY A 155 -10.38 0.87 17.80
C GLY A 155 -11.31 1.60 18.77
N SER A 156 -10.93 1.61 20.05
CA SER A 156 -11.73 2.24 21.11
C SER A 156 -11.68 3.77 21.11
N ALA A 157 -10.67 4.36 20.47
CA ALA A 157 -10.49 5.80 20.37
C ALA A 157 -10.00 6.21 18.97
N ARG A 158 -10.28 7.46 18.61
CA ARG A 158 -9.74 8.06 17.38
C ARG A 158 -8.23 8.15 17.45
N ILE A 159 -7.58 8.10 16.29
CA ILE A 159 -6.12 8.25 16.19
C ILE A 159 -5.82 9.76 16.10
N PRO A 160 -4.91 10.32 16.92
CA PRO A 160 -4.65 11.76 16.96
C PRO A 160 -4.33 12.39 15.60
N ASP A 161 -3.56 11.68 14.78
CA ASP A 161 -3.16 12.14 13.43
C ASP A 161 -4.32 12.23 12.44
N ILE A 162 -5.38 11.45 12.65
CA ILE A 162 -6.59 11.38 11.79
C ILE A 162 -7.85 11.60 12.62
N LYS A 163 -7.82 12.61 13.50
CA LYS A 163 -8.90 12.92 14.46
C LYS A 163 -10.29 13.11 13.84
N ASP A 164 -10.36 13.44 12.54
CA ASP A 164 -11.62 13.65 11.83
C ASP A 164 -12.29 12.32 11.45
N VAL A 165 -11.54 11.22 11.45
CA VAL A 165 -12.02 9.88 11.14
C VAL A 165 -12.71 9.29 12.36
N PRO A 166 -13.97 8.85 12.25
CA PRO A 166 -14.69 8.29 13.37
C PRO A 166 -14.18 6.91 13.75
N THR A 167 -14.45 6.52 15.00
CA THR A 167 -14.25 5.12 15.42
C THR A 167 -15.43 4.27 15.01
N ALA A 168 -15.20 2.96 14.90
CA ALA A 168 -16.24 1.97 14.68
C ALA A 168 -17.32 2.01 15.77
N GLY A 169 -16.96 2.29 17.03
CA GLY A 169 -17.93 2.46 18.12
C GLY A 169 -18.84 3.67 17.97
N GLU A 170 -18.36 4.74 17.34
CA GLU A 170 -19.14 5.97 17.08
C GLU A 170 -20.15 5.78 15.93
N VAL A 171 -19.78 5.05 14.87
CA VAL A 171 -20.63 4.86 13.69
C VAL A 171 -21.42 3.56 13.67
N MET A 172 -21.03 2.57 14.49
CA MET A 172 -21.72 1.29 14.66
C MET A 172 -21.99 1.06 16.15
N PRO A 173 -23.17 1.45 16.66
CA PRO A 173 -23.53 1.29 18.06
C PRO A 173 -23.33 -0.16 18.54
N GLY A 174 -22.62 -0.30 19.66
CA GLY A 174 -22.28 -1.60 20.28
C GLY A 174 -21.13 -2.35 19.62
N PHE A 175 -20.40 -1.74 18.68
CA PHE A 175 -19.16 -2.30 18.13
C PHE A 175 -18.11 -2.35 19.23
N VAL A 176 -17.67 -3.56 19.56
CA VAL A 176 -16.58 -3.82 20.50
C VAL A 176 -15.48 -4.46 19.68
N TYR A 177 -14.31 -3.81 19.68
CA TYR A 177 -13.11 -4.29 19.02
C TYR A 177 -12.27 -5.12 19.98
#